data_AF-A0A849SE10-F1
#
_entry.id   AF-A0A849SE10-F1
#
_cell.length_a   1.000
_cell.length_b   1.000
_cell.length_c   1.000
_cell.angle_alpha   90.00
_cell.angle_beta   90.00
_cell.angle_gamma   90.00
#
_symmetry.space_group_name_H-M   'P 1'
#
loop_
_entity.id
_entity.type
_entity.pdbx_description
1 polymer ?
#
loop_
_entity_poly.entity_id
_entity_poly.type
_entity_poly.pdbx_seq_one_letter_code
_entity_poly.pdbx_strand_id
1 'polypeptide(L)'
;MSHTRHIWTPAIVLVAALCVHTGSARAFDTALHFDMTEDILRAEGFSPRAIKTIQSANFMVDFYEFIGNKAITKALDTDCRNNAAALLKAADDQHFDELDSTANVARKWDALLYNTKHHVQNPTGKGDLLRRLALLGMSLHNVQDFYTHSNWAELGADNPLGSGKLAAYGTHPTWLSVDRSVREKLHVYTTWPGGGGFPKRTHGDWNSDATYLNKDWEGRPRHTAGYLCAYFATRQWVRLFRTFVTDAEWTAMKAGDPKFNPDHDWDHARRISFYGGHWNGNGGPTGLDAFKSSTAGTSPDLLLESVLSYIGVKRCVTANATELREEARRLLLSWGTMDYHGPVDPVLPSAAPENVDFVQVRVHRIDAIDTGDGPAGGQLDWYSRAVIGGQHFWSGLIDEHDNFDFGRSPYAPWTMTKSLPTAPQEELLVSLIVQLRTGTISDAGTDDDVFLRLSNTLRLEFPYHPGNDFENGANDTYSFTVKPGTRMRDITSLAIEKNGTDGWQLGGVTVTANGRTIYSNNAVNTWLDTDTRLVWSAADFKPLAPAATLDVPILFELMELDYSEDDKADVNPVPGARGLGMVFSPASGKLLGDVSGASPFSSEGRGDSDRARVNMSVVRVSASCRK
;
A
#
# COMPACT_ATOMS: atom_id res chain seq x y z
N MET A 1 -30.61 29.03 16.76
CA MET A 1 -30.90 28.18 15.58
C MET A 1 -30.82 26.74 16.05
N SER A 2 -31.89 25.97 15.83
CA SER A 2 -32.09 24.63 16.37
C SER A 2 -31.34 23.60 15.53
N HIS A 3 -30.34 22.92 16.11
CA HIS A 3 -29.74 21.74 15.52
C HIS A 3 -30.68 20.54 15.68
N THR A 4 -31.36 20.17 14.60
CA THR A 4 -32.08 18.90 14.49
C THR A 4 -31.08 17.75 14.48
N ARG A 5 -31.00 17.02 15.59
CA ARG A 5 -30.39 15.69 15.66
C ARG A 5 -31.15 14.76 14.71
N HIS A 6 -30.52 14.34 13.63
CA HIS A 6 -31.00 13.21 12.83
C HIS A 6 -30.78 11.94 13.65
N ILE A 7 -31.86 11.41 14.21
CA ILE A 7 -31.85 10.14 14.93
C ILE A 7 -31.76 9.01 13.89
N TRP A 8 -30.56 8.46 13.72
CA TRP A 8 -30.27 7.26 12.94
C TRP A 8 -31.00 6.05 13.55
N THR A 9 -32.19 5.72 13.06
CA THR A 9 -33.03 4.65 13.65
C THR A 9 -33.55 3.54 12.70
N PRO A 10 -32.90 3.21 11.57
CA PRO A 10 -33.11 1.89 10.96
C PRO A 10 -31.87 0.97 10.91
N ALA A 11 -30.66 1.45 11.17
CA ALA A 11 -29.43 0.63 11.06
C ALA A 11 -29.29 -0.40 12.22
N ILE A 12 -29.68 0.00 13.44
CA ILE A 12 -29.46 -0.78 14.67
C ILE A 12 -30.24 -2.11 14.71
N VAL A 13 -31.38 -2.21 14.00
CA VAL A 13 -32.19 -3.44 13.99
C VAL A 13 -31.58 -4.56 13.13
N LEU A 14 -30.69 -4.23 12.19
CA LEU A 14 -30.03 -5.23 11.34
C LEU A 14 -28.93 -5.98 12.10
N VAL A 15 -28.18 -5.28 12.97
CA VAL A 15 -27.05 -5.83 13.73
C VAL A 15 -27.49 -6.92 14.71
N ALA A 16 -28.66 -6.74 15.37
CA ALA A 16 -29.14 -7.66 16.40
C ALA A 16 -29.63 -9.03 15.87
N ALA A 17 -30.07 -9.12 14.60
CA ALA A 17 -30.62 -10.36 14.04
C ALA A 17 -29.57 -11.32 13.43
N LEU A 18 -28.30 -10.91 13.37
CA LEU A 18 -27.21 -11.62 12.68
C LEU A 18 -26.28 -12.42 13.63
N CYS A 19 -26.59 -12.56 14.91
CA CYS A 19 -25.61 -13.00 15.92
C CYS A 19 -25.33 -14.52 16.05
N VAL A 20 -25.77 -15.39 15.13
CA VAL A 20 -25.51 -16.84 15.29
C VAL A 20 -25.11 -17.45 13.94
N HIS A 21 -24.02 -18.23 13.94
CA HIS A 21 -23.37 -19.03 12.88
C HIS A 21 -22.04 -18.43 12.36
N THR A 22 -20.93 -18.95 12.89
CA THR A 22 -19.55 -18.74 12.42
C THR A 22 -19.27 -19.59 11.18
N GLY A 23 -18.97 -18.96 10.06
CA GLY A 23 -18.34 -19.62 8.92
C GLY A 23 -17.13 -18.78 8.52
N SER A 24 -15.95 -19.38 8.48
CA SER A 24 -14.71 -18.73 8.05
C SER A 24 -14.90 -18.18 6.64
N ALA A 25 -14.90 -16.86 6.48
CA ALA A 25 -14.57 -16.26 5.19
C ALA A 25 -13.05 -16.26 5.13
N ARG A 26 -12.48 -16.72 4.03
CA ARG A 26 -11.03 -16.76 3.83
C ARG A 26 -10.56 -15.47 3.17
N ALA A 27 -10.99 -14.32 3.70
CA ALA A 27 -10.68 -13.07 3.03
C ALA A 27 -9.17 -12.76 3.10
N PHE A 28 -8.64 -12.21 2.00
CA PHE A 28 -7.22 -12.04 1.68
C PHE A 28 -6.71 -10.63 1.97
N ASP A 29 -5.40 -10.43 2.12
CA ASP A 29 -4.83 -9.07 2.25
C ASP A 29 -4.67 -8.37 0.89
N THR A 30 -5.70 -7.62 0.48
CA THR A 30 -5.79 -6.88 -0.78
C THR A 30 -4.63 -5.91 -1.02
N ALA A 31 -4.11 -5.30 0.05
CA ALA A 31 -3.06 -4.27 -0.07
C ALA A 31 -1.77 -4.78 -0.72
N LEU A 32 -1.33 -5.98 -0.33
CA LEU A 32 -0.10 -6.58 -0.88
C LEU A 32 -0.27 -6.94 -2.35
N HIS A 33 -1.45 -7.42 -2.73
CA HIS A 33 -1.79 -7.68 -4.12
C HIS A 33 -1.78 -6.38 -4.93
N PHE A 34 -2.31 -5.30 -4.37
CA PHE A 34 -2.35 -3.98 -4.99
C PHE A 34 -0.94 -3.40 -5.16
N ASP A 35 -0.13 -3.41 -4.10
CA ASP A 35 1.21 -2.83 -4.09
C ASP A 35 2.11 -3.50 -5.13
N MET A 36 2.09 -4.82 -5.16
CA MET A 36 2.84 -5.63 -6.13
C MET A 36 2.34 -5.41 -7.56
N THR A 37 1.02 -5.36 -7.75
CA THR A 37 0.40 -5.10 -9.06
C THR A 37 0.77 -3.72 -9.58
N GLU A 38 0.70 -2.66 -8.75
CA GLU A 38 1.12 -1.32 -9.15
C GLU A 38 2.60 -1.29 -9.53
N ASP A 39 3.47 -1.84 -8.69
CA ASP A 39 4.91 -1.78 -8.89
C ASP A 39 5.30 -2.39 -10.25
N ILE A 40 4.77 -3.58 -10.53
CA ILE A 40 5.07 -4.33 -11.76
C ILE A 40 4.45 -3.66 -12.98
N LEU A 41 3.19 -3.24 -12.92
CA LEU A 41 2.53 -2.60 -14.06
C LEU A 41 3.14 -1.24 -14.38
N ARG A 42 3.52 -0.46 -13.36
CA ARG A 42 4.23 0.81 -13.55
C ARG A 42 5.58 0.58 -14.22
N ALA A 43 6.32 -0.46 -13.83
CA ALA A 43 7.57 -0.86 -14.48
C ALA A 43 7.37 -1.30 -15.95
N GLU A 44 6.22 -1.87 -16.30
CA GLU A 44 5.84 -2.22 -17.67
C GLU A 44 5.20 -1.05 -18.45
N GLY A 45 5.09 0.14 -17.83
CA GLY A 45 4.64 1.38 -18.45
C GLY A 45 3.14 1.57 -18.54
N PHE A 46 2.37 0.91 -17.67
CA PHE A 46 0.93 1.15 -17.54
C PHE A 46 0.64 2.51 -16.90
N SER A 47 -0.45 3.14 -17.33
CA SER A 47 -0.95 4.39 -16.76
C SER A 47 -1.60 4.15 -15.40
N PRO A 48 -1.67 5.17 -14.52
CA PRO A 48 -2.39 5.06 -13.25
C PRO A 48 -3.84 4.58 -13.41
N ARG A 49 -4.52 4.99 -14.48
CA ARG A 49 -5.88 4.53 -14.78
C ARG A 49 -5.91 3.02 -15.03
N ALA A 50 -5.03 2.52 -15.89
CA ALA A 50 -4.99 1.09 -16.21
C ALA A 50 -4.64 0.26 -14.97
N ILE A 51 -3.69 0.74 -14.15
CA ILE A 51 -3.30 0.12 -12.88
C ILE A 51 -4.51 0.00 -11.95
N LYS A 52 -5.24 1.09 -11.71
CA LYS A 52 -6.45 1.06 -10.88
C LYS A 52 -7.50 0.08 -11.42
N THR A 53 -7.75 0.05 -12.73
CA THR A 53 -8.68 -0.93 -13.34
C THR A 53 -8.24 -2.37 -13.04
N ILE A 54 -6.95 -2.68 -13.21
CA ILE A 54 -6.40 -4.03 -12.99
C ILE A 54 -6.43 -4.40 -11.50
N GLN A 55 -6.07 -3.48 -10.60
CA GLN A 55 -6.17 -3.65 -9.14
C GLN A 55 -7.62 -3.90 -8.71
N SER A 56 -8.57 -3.09 -9.17
CA SER A 56 -10.00 -3.29 -8.88
C SER A 56 -10.47 -4.66 -9.37
N ALA A 57 -10.05 -5.09 -10.55
CA ALA A 57 -10.40 -6.41 -11.10
C ALA A 57 -9.78 -7.57 -10.32
N ASN A 58 -8.55 -7.41 -9.84
CA ASN A 58 -7.88 -8.35 -8.94
C ASN A 58 -8.74 -8.58 -7.68
N PHE A 59 -9.14 -7.50 -7.01
CA PHE A 59 -10.05 -7.53 -5.86
C PHE A 59 -11.42 -8.16 -6.14
N MET A 60 -11.92 -8.16 -7.39
CA MET A 60 -13.26 -8.71 -7.66
C MET A 60 -13.39 -10.19 -7.30
N VAL A 61 -12.30 -10.94 -7.37
CA VAL A 61 -12.31 -12.37 -7.03
C VAL A 61 -12.66 -12.54 -5.55
N ASP A 62 -11.92 -11.88 -4.66
CA ASP A 62 -12.20 -11.81 -3.22
C ASP A 62 -13.57 -11.22 -2.91
N PHE A 63 -13.93 -10.14 -3.61
CA PHE A 63 -15.21 -9.47 -3.37
C PHE A 63 -16.39 -10.43 -3.55
N TYR A 64 -16.41 -11.21 -4.64
CA TYR A 64 -17.50 -12.13 -4.88
C TYR A 64 -17.47 -13.34 -3.94
N GLU A 65 -16.29 -13.80 -3.49
CA GLU A 65 -16.19 -14.82 -2.43
C GLU A 65 -16.74 -14.28 -1.10
N PHE A 66 -16.30 -13.08 -0.70
CA PHE A 66 -16.73 -12.39 0.50
C PHE A 66 -18.25 -12.20 0.53
N ILE A 67 -18.84 -11.68 -0.54
CA ILE A 67 -20.30 -11.53 -0.67
C ILE A 67 -21.01 -12.90 -0.64
N GLY A 68 -20.36 -13.94 -1.16
CA GLY A 68 -20.81 -15.33 -1.14
C GLY A 68 -20.79 -15.99 0.23
N ASN A 69 -20.14 -15.39 1.23
CA ASN A 69 -20.13 -15.93 2.58
C ASN A 69 -21.56 -16.00 3.14
N LYS A 70 -21.95 -17.16 3.67
CA LYS A 70 -23.30 -17.44 4.22
C LYS A 70 -23.80 -16.39 5.20
N ALA A 71 -22.88 -15.76 5.94
CA ALA A 71 -23.10 -14.60 6.79
C ALA A 71 -23.78 -13.45 6.04
N ILE A 72 -23.10 -12.98 4.99
CA ILE A 72 -23.46 -11.82 4.18
C ILE A 72 -24.60 -12.17 3.24
N THR A 73 -24.63 -13.40 2.72
CA THR A 73 -25.68 -13.85 1.81
C THR A 73 -27.07 -13.88 2.45
N LYS A 74 -27.17 -13.90 3.79
CA LYS A 74 -28.44 -13.72 4.53
C LYS A 74 -28.94 -12.27 4.52
N ALA A 75 -28.05 -11.30 4.35
CA ALA A 75 -28.38 -9.89 4.25
C ALA A 75 -28.77 -9.47 2.82
N LEU A 76 -28.39 -10.27 1.80
CA LEU A 76 -28.79 -10.09 0.41
C LEU A 76 -30.26 -10.45 0.19
N ASP A 77 -30.85 -9.82 -0.82
CA ASP A 77 -32.16 -10.23 -1.32
C ASP A 77 -32.15 -11.70 -1.78
N THR A 78 -33.24 -12.44 -1.52
CA THR A 78 -33.29 -13.89 -1.76
C THR A 78 -33.24 -14.23 -3.26
N ASP A 79 -33.94 -13.46 -4.10
CA ASP A 79 -33.92 -13.67 -5.54
C ASP A 79 -32.54 -13.30 -6.09
N CYS A 80 -31.95 -12.23 -5.59
CA CYS A 80 -30.59 -11.85 -5.94
C CYS A 80 -29.57 -12.95 -5.63
N ARG A 81 -29.63 -13.54 -4.42
CA ARG A 81 -28.76 -14.64 -4.01
C ARG A 81 -28.87 -15.82 -4.97
N ASN A 82 -30.08 -16.24 -5.28
CA ASN A 82 -30.31 -17.39 -6.16
C ASN A 82 -29.76 -17.13 -7.57
N ASN A 83 -29.95 -15.90 -8.08
CA ASN A 83 -29.44 -15.50 -9.40
C ASN A 83 -27.90 -15.35 -9.44
N ALA A 84 -27.26 -15.09 -8.30
CA ALA A 84 -25.80 -14.94 -8.20
C ALA A 84 -25.08 -16.25 -7.84
N ALA A 85 -25.77 -17.36 -7.54
CA ALA A 85 -25.13 -18.57 -6.99
C ALA A 85 -23.98 -19.12 -7.86
N ALA A 86 -24.17 -19.19 -9.18
CA ALA A 86 -23.13 -19.67 -10.10
C ALA A 86 -21.92 -18.72 -10.15
N LEU A 87 -22.17 -17.41 -10.07
CA LEU A 87 -21.12 -16.39 -10.02
C LEU A 87 -20.29 -16.50 -8.73
N LEU A 88 -20.96 -16.59 -7.59
CA LEU A 88 -20.32 -16.69 -6.28
C LEU A 88 -19.49 -17.97 -6.18
N LYS A 89 -20.00 -19.09 -6.70
CA LYS A 89 -19.23 -20.34 -6.78
C LYS A 89 -18.02 -20.20 -7.70
N ALA A 90 -18.17 -19.61 -8.88
CA ALA A 90 -17.05 -19.44 -9.80
C ALA A 90 -15.94 -18.53 -9.24
N ALA A 91 -16.31 -17.53 -8.42
CA ALA A 91 -15.37 -16.71 -7.67
C ALA A 91 -14.62 -17.53 -6.61
N ASP A 92 -15.33 -18.30 -5.78
CA ASP A 92 -14.74 -19.21 -4.78
C ASP A 92 -13.75 -20.20 -5.44
N ASP A 93 -14.14 -20.78 -6.58
CA ASP A 93 -13.31 -21.72 -7.35
C ASP A 93 -12.02 -21.09 -7.92
N GLN A 94 -11.88 -19.75 -7.96
CA GLN A 94 -10.65 -19.09 -8.44
C GLN A 94 -9.48 -19.26 -7.48
N HIS A 95 -9.70 -19.20 -6.18
CA HIS A 95 -8.63 -19.18 -5.18
C HIS A 95 -7.78 -20.44 -5.22
N PHE A 96 -6.46 -20.32 -5.04
CA PHE A 96 -5.59 -21.50 -4.92
C PHE A 96 -5.73 -22.17 -3.56
N ASP A 97 -6.92 -22.72 -3.32
CA ASP A 97 -7.35 -23.32 -2.06
C ASP A 97 -7.72 -24.78 -2.24
N GLU A 98 -7.64 -25.54 -1.14
CA GLU A 98 -8.14 -26.91 -1.06
C GLU A 98 -7.53 -27.92 -2.07
N LEU A 99 -6.32 -27.64 -2.57
CA LEU A 99 -5.57 -28.54 -3.45
C LEU A 99 -4.60 -29.39 -2.61
N ASP A 100 -4.95 -30.65 -2.41
CA ASP A 100 -4.23 -31.58 -1.51
C ASP A 100 -3.01 -32.29 -2.11
N SER A 101 -2.67 -32.00 -3.37
CA SER A 101 -1.58 -32.66 -4.08
C SER A 101 -0.97 -31.80 -5.17
N THR A 102 0.29 -32.08 -5.49
CA THR A 102 1.02 -31.40 -6.57
C THR A 102 0.32 -31.57 -7.92
N ALA A 103 -0.35 -32.70 -8.15
CA ALA A 103 -1.13 -32.94 -9.35
C ALA A 103 -2.37 -32.02 -9.44
N ASN A 104 -3.06 -31.77 -8.32
CA ASN A 104 -4.18 -30.83 -8.27
C ASN A 104 -3.71 -29.39 -8.50
N VAL A 105 -2.61 -29.00 -7.87
CA VAL A 105 -1.94 -27.71 -8.10
C VAL A 105 -1.58 -27.54 -9.57
N ALA A 106 -0.93 -28.54 -10.17
CA ALA A 106 -0.52 -28.48 -11.58
C ALA A 106 -1.71 -28.35 -12.54
N ARG A 107 -2.79 -29.12 -12.32
CA ARG A 107 -4.01 -29.02 -13.12
C ARG A 107 -4.66 -27.64 -13.04
N LYS A 108 -4.68 -27.01 -11.86
CA LYS A 108 -5.22 -25.65 -11.70
C LYS A 108 -4.37 -24.61 -12.44
N TRP A 109 -3.04 -24.70 -12.35
CA TRP A 109 -2.14 -23.86 -13.14
C TRP A 109 -2.31 -24.02 -14.66
N ASP A 110 -2.45 -25.27 -15.12
CA ASP A 110 -2.69 -25.57 -16.54
C ASP A 110 -4.02 -25.01 -17.03
N ALA A 111 -5.09 -25.15 -16.23
CA ALA A 111 -6.39 -24.57 -16.51
C ALA A 111 -6.32 -23.03 -16.55
N LEU A 112 -5.66 -22.39 -15.58
CA LEU A 112 -5.49 -20.94 -15.55
C LEU A 112 -4.77 -20.43 -16.81
N LEU A 113 -3.67 -21.08 -17.20
CA LEU A 113 -2.90 -20.74 -18.39
C LEU A 113 -3.72 -20.87 -19.67
N TYR A 114 -4.38 -22.03 -19.85
CA TYR A 114 -5.17 -22.29 -21.04
C TYR A 114 -6.32 -21.29 -21.16
N ASN A 115 -7.14 -21.17 -20.11
CA ASN A 115 -8.35 -20.34 -20.15
C ASN A 115 -8.03 -18.86 -20.30
N THR A 116 -6.98 -18.37 -19.64
CA THR A 116 -6.54 -16.97 -19.80
C THR A 116 -6.12 -16.71 -21.24
N LYS A 117 -5.24 -17.54 -21.81
CA LYS A 117 -4.82 -17.39 -23.20
C LYS A 117 -6.00 -17.48 -24.18
N HIS A 118 -6.88 -18.46 -23.97
CA HIS A 118 -8.06 -18.65 -24.81
C HIS A 118 -8.95 -17.42 -24.82
N HIS A 119 -9.25 -16.85 -23.65
CA HIS A 119 -10.12 -15.68 -23.54
C HIS A 119 -9.50 -14.38 -24.02
N VAL A 120 -8.17 -14.24 -23.93
CA VAL A 120 -7.46 -13.11 -24.56
C VAL A 120 -7.49 -13.21 -26.09
N GLN A 121 -7.31 -14.40 -26.65
CA GLN A 121 -7.18 -14.60 -28.10
C GLN A 121 -8.52 -14.72 -28.84
N ASN A 122 -9.63 -15.00 -28.13
CA ASN A 122 -10.96 -15.14 -28.71
C ASN A 122 -11.93 -14.11 -28.14
N PRO A 123 -11.74 -12.80 -28.43
CA PRO A 123 -12.59 -11.76 -27.89
C PRO A 123 -14.01 -11.84 -28.45
N THR A 124 -15.00 -11.80 -27.57
CA THR A 124 -16.42 -11.83 -27.93
C THR A 124 -17.03 -10.42 -27.85
N GLY A 125 -16.85 -9.58 -28.88
CA GLY A 125 -17.62 -8.34 -29.08
C GLY A 125 -16.98 -7.01 -28.60
N LYS A 126 -17.79 -5.93 -28.60
CA LYS A 126 -17.42 -4.57 -28.15
C LYS A 126 -17.07 -4.59 -26.65
N GLY A 127 -16.06 -3.81 -26.23
CA GLY A 127 -15.61 -3.76 -24.82
C GLY A 127 -14.32 -4.53 -24.50
N ASP A 128 -13.58 -4.92 -25.54
CA ASP A 128 -12.41 -5.80 -25.44
C ASP A 128 -11.29 -5.26 -24.53
N LEU A 129 -11.07 -3.94 -24.50
CA LEU A 129 -10.01 -3.33 -23.69
C LEU A 129 -10.28 -3.48 -22.18
N LEU A 130 -11.45 -3.04 -21.70
CA LEU A 130 -11.83 -3.19 -20.29
C LEU A 130 -11.83 -4.67 -19.88
N ARG A 131 -12.37 -5.56 -20.73
CA ARG A 131 -12.37 -6.99 -20.47
C ARG A 131 -10.96 -7.57 -20.33
N ARG A 132 -10.01 -7.18 -21.18
CA ARG A 132 -8.61 -7.66 -21.08
C ARG A 132 -7.90 -7.13 -19.85
N LEU A 133 -8.15 -5.87 -19.47
CA LEU A 133 -7.65 -5.31 -18.21
C LEU A 133 -8.25 -6.06 -17.00
N ALA A 134 -9.55 -6.35 -17.04
CA ALA A 134 -10.23 -7.11 -16.00
C ALA A 134 -9.67 -8.55 -15.90
N LEU A 135 -9.52 -9.23 -17.04
CA LEU A 135 -8.95 -10.57 -17.10
C LEU A 135 -7.50 -10.62 -16.60
N LEU A 136 -6.68 -9.61 -16.93
CA LEU A 136 -5.33 -9.51 -16.38
C LEU A 136 -5.36 -9.37 -14.85
N GLY A 137 -6.22 -8.50 -14.29
CA GLY A 137 -6.32 -8.31 -12.84
C GLY A 137 -6.80 -9.55 -12.10
N MET A 138 -7.89 -10.15 -12.58
CA MET A 138 -8.45 -11.37 -11.98
C MET A 138 -7.49 -12.55 -12.09
N SER A 139 -6.80 -12.74 -13.22
CA SER A 139 -5.80 -13.81 -13.33
C SER A 139 -4.55 -13.58 -12.50
N LEU A 140 -4.17 -12.31 -12.25
CA LEU A 140 -3.11 -11.97 -11.31
C LEU A 140 -3.46 -12.36 -9.88
N HIS A 141 -4.74 -12.27 -9.50
CA HIS A 141 -5.21 -12.72 -8.19
C HIS A 141 -4.86 -14.20 -7.97
N ASN A 142 -5.28 -15.08 -8.89
CA ASN A 142 -4.96 -16.51 -8.80
C ASN A 142 -3.44 -16.78 -8.71
N VAL A 143 -2.63 -15.99 -9.44
CA VAL A 143 -1.17 -16.14 -9.45
C VAL A 143 -0.59 -15.77 -8.08
N GLN A 144 -1.06 -14.68 -7.47
CA GLN A 144 -0.61 -14.18 -6.18
C GLN A 144 -1.04 -15.13 -5.06
N ASP A 145 -2.32 -15.52 -5.04
CA ASP A 145 -2.91 -16.49 -4.12
C ASP A 145 -2.09 -17.77 -4.01
N PHE A 146 -1.61 -18.30 -5.14
CA PHE A 146 -0.86 -19.55 -5.10
C PHE A 146 0.36 -19.47 -4.16
N TYR A 147 1.10 -18.37 -4.16
CA TYR A 147 2.29 -18.24 -3.32
C TYR A 147 1.97 -17.92 -1.87
N THR A 148 0.78 -17.38 -1.63
CA THR A 148 0.34 -17.03 -0.30
C THR A 148 -0.42 -18.19 0.35
N HIS A 149 -1.07 -19.06 -0.42
CA HIS A 149 -1.94 -20.13 0.10
C HIS A 149 -1.34 -21.52 0.02
N SER A 150 -0.18 -21.67 -0.63
CA SER A 150 0.52 -22.94 -0.72
C SER A 150 1.67 -23.05 0.27
N ASN A 151 2.19 -24.27 0.39
CA ASN A 151 3.46 -24.51 1.04
C ASN A 151 4.68 -24.14 0.15
N TRP A 152 4.50 -23.45 -0.98
CA TRP A 152 5.59 -23.16 -1.93
C TRP A 152 6.78 -22.46 -1.28
N ALA A 153 6.52 -21.42 -0.49
CA ALA A 153 7.57 -20.65 0.20
C ALA A 153 8.31 -21.45 1.30
N GLU A 154 7.84 -22.67 1.58
CA GLU A 154 8.44 -23.59 2.56
C GLU A 154 9.28 -24.68 1.87
N LEU A 155 9.32 -24.71 0.53
CA LEU A 155 10.07 -25.71 -0.23
C LEU A 155 11.58 -25.42 -0.18
N GLY A 156 12.33 -26.25 0.54
CA GLY A 156 13.80 -26.19 0.64
C GLY A 156 14.26 -27.09 1.78
N ALA A 157 15.27 -27.94 1.54
CA ALA A 157 15.67 -28.98 2.51
C ALA A 157 16.27 -28.40 3.80
N ASP A 158 17.05 -27.32 3.69
CA ASP A 158 17.86 -26.76 4.78
C ASP A 158 17.69 -25.25 4.97
N ASN A 159 16.62 -24.66 4.44
CA ASN A 159 16.22 -23.28 4.72
C ASN A 159 17.31 -22.22 4.39
N PRO A 160 17.38 -21.71 3.14
CA PRO A 160 16.27 -20.93 2.58
C PRO A 160 15.59 -21.58 1.36
N LEU A 161 14.46 -20.98 0.93
CA LEU A 161 13.84 -21.22 -0.38
C LEU A 161 14.89 -21.03 -1.48
N GLY A 162 14.77 -21.79 -2.58
CA GLY A 162 15.81 -21.79 -3.61
C GLY A 162 17.09 -22.52 -3.20
N SER A 163 16.99 -23.49 -2.30
CA SER A 163 18.06 -24.44 -1.97
C SER A 163 17.82 -25.80 -2.63
N GLY A 164 18.81 -26.68 -2.59
CA GLY A 164 18.72 -28.03 -3.14
C GLY A 164 18.30 -28.05 -4.62
N LYS A 165 17.24 -28.80 -4.94
CA LYS A 165 16.71 -28.93 -6.33
C LYS A 165 16.22 -27.60 -6.91
N LEU A 166 15.93 -26.60 -6.07
CA LEU A 166 15.42 -25.31 -6.50
C LEU A 166 16.53 -24.26 -6.74
N ALA A 167 17.77 -24.53 -6.32
CA ALA A 167 18.86 -23.55 -6.38
C ALA A 167 19.20 -23.08 -7.80
N ALA A 168 18.98 -23.92 -8.81
CA ALA A 168 19.17 -23.54 -10.21
C ALA A 168 18.25 -22.40 -10.66
N TYR A 169 17.11 -22.20 -9.99
CA TYR A 169 16.05 -21.28 -10.38
C TYR A 169 16.05 -19.98 -9.56
N GLY A 170 17.10 -19.71 -8.77
CA GLY A 170 17.22 -18.53 -7.91
C GLY A 170 16.77 -18.77 -6.47
N THR A 171 16.76 -17.70 -5.66
CA THR A 171 16.41 -17.75 -4.23
C THR A 171 14.89 -17.74 -3.99
N HIS A 172 14.12 -17.24 -4.94
CA HIS A 172 12.66 -17.10 -4.88
C HIS A 172 12.06 -17.56 -6.22
N PRO A 173 12.26 -18.83 -6.59
CA PRO A 173 11.73 -19.36 -7.83
C PRO A 173 10.20 -19.38 -7.81
N THR A 174 9.60 -19.33 -8.99
CA THR A 174 8.15 -19.35 -9.19
C THR A 174 7.75 -20.71 -9.77
N TRP A 175 6.47 -21.07 -9.67
CA TRP A 175 5.91 -22.25 -10.30
C TRP A 175 6.31 -22.35 -11.77
N LEU A 176 6.17 -21.25 -12.51
CA LEU A 176 6.51 -21.21 -13.93
C LEU A 176 8.02 -21.17 -14.16
N SER A 177 8.84 -20.60 -13.27
CA SER A 177 10.30 -20.58 -13.42
C SER A 177 10.96 -21.95 -13.20
N VAL A 178 10.32 -22.85 -12.45
CA VAL A 178 10.83 -24.20 -12.26
C VAL A 178 10.39 -25.09 -13.42
N ASP A 179 11.29 -25.92 -13.95
CA ASP A 179 10.95 -26.85 -15.02
C ASP A 179 9.83 -27.81 -14.58
N ARG A 180 8.92 -28.12 -15.49
CA ARG A 180 7.76 -28.97 -15.21
C ARG A 180 8.17 -30.31 -14.58
N SER A 181 9.20 -30.94 -15.15
CA SER A 181 9.75 -32.22 -14.70
C SER A 181 10.36 -32.19 -13.30
N VAL A 182 10.66 -31.00 -12.77
CA VAL A 182 11.15 -30.76 -11.42
C VAL A 182 9.99 -30.42 -10.49
N ARG A 183 9.17 -29.40 -10.82
CA ARG A 183 8.10 -28.91 -9.92
C ARG A 183 7.02 -29.96 -9.65
N GLU A 184 6.70 -30.82 -10.62
CA GLU A 184 5.71 -31.90 -10.44
C GLU A 184 6.20 -33.04 -9.54
N LYS A 185 7.50 -33.07 -9.21
CA LYS A 185 8.10 -34.02 -8.25
C LYS A 185 8.23 -33.42 -6.85
N LEU A 186 7.89 -32.15 -6.67
CA LEU A 186 7.85 -31.51 -5.36
C LEU A 186 6.56 -31.92 -4.64
N HIS A 187 6.54 -31.75 -3.32
CA HIS A 187 5.34 -31.98 -2.51
C HIS A 187 4.64 -30.64 -2.27
N VAL A 188 3.85 -30.19 -3.25
CA VAL A 188 3.18 -28.88 -3.25
C VAL A 188 1.69 -29.07 -3.01
N TYR A 189 1.13 -28.29 -2.09
CA TYR A 189 -0.29 -28.32 -1.75
C TYR A 189 -0.74 -26.97 -1.18
N THR A 190 -2.05 -26.74 -1.22
CA THR A 190 -2.74 -25.59 -0.59
C THR A 190 -3.71 -26.02 0.51
N THR A 191 -3.84 -27.34 0.70
CA THR A 191 -4.41 -27.96 1.90
C THR A 191 -3.71 -29.28 2.16
N TRP A 192 -3.62 -29.71 3.40
CA TRP A 192 -3.13 -31.00 3.80
C TRP A 192 -4.11 -31.62 4.78
N PRO A 193 -4.72 -32.78 4.49
CA PRO A 193 -5.73 -33.37 5.34
C PRO A 193 -5.18 -33.86 6.69
N GLY A 194 -3.86 -33.88 6.87
CA GLY A 194 -3.18 -34.49 8.01
C GLY A 194 -2.81 -35.94 7.71
N GLY A 195 -1.72 -36.42 8.31
CA GLY A 195 -1.23 -37.80 8.07
C GLY A 195 0.29 -37.90 8.10
N GLY A 196 0.80 -39.11 8.31
CA GLY A 196 2.25 -39.38 8.33
C GLY A 196 3.02 -38.63 9.44
N GLY A 197 2.34 -38.26 10.53
CA GLY A 197 2.92 -37.46 11.62
C GLY A 197 2.82 -35.95 11.45
N PHE A 198 2.24 -35.44 10.35
CA PHE A 198 2.05 -34.01 10.12
C PHE A 198 0.62 -33.56 10.45
N PRO A 199 0.43 -32.39 11.08
CA PRO A 199 -0.88 -31.84 11.38
C PRO A 199 -1.65 -31.50 10.10
N LYS A 200 -2.99 -31.48 10.18
CA LYS A 200 -3.83 -30.91 9.11
C LYS A 200 -3.43 -29.45 8.90
N ARG A 201 -3.26 -29.03 7.65
CA ARG A 201 -2.96 -27.64 7.28
C ARG A 201 -4.01 -27.19 6.29
N THR A 202 -4.64 -26.05 6.53
CA THR A 202 -5.52 -25.41 5.55
C THR A 202 -5.04 -23.98 5.33
N HIS A 203 -5.76 -23.23 4.51
CA HIS A 203 -5.53 -21.79 4.33
C HIS A 203 -5.40 -21.06 5.68
N GLY A 204 -6.44 -21.09 6.51
CA GLY A 204 -6.43 -20.53 7.86
C GLY A 204 -6.75 -19.03 7.89
N ASP A 205 -7.46 -18.62 8.94
CA ASP A 205 -7.81 -17.21 9.17
C ASP A 205 -6.56 -16.42 9.57
N TRP A 206 -6.57 -15.08 9.51
CA TRP A 206 -5.39 -14.25 9.85
C TRP A 206 -4.80 -14.57 11.25
N ASN A 207 -5.63 -14.83 12.26
CA ASN A 207 -5.22 -15.15 13.63
C ASN A 207 -5.07 -16.66 13.93
N SER A 208 -5.22 -17.53 12.91
CA SER A 208 -5.02 -18.98 13.09
C SER A 208 -3.58 -19.30 13.51
N ASP A 209 -3.33 -20.53 13.94
CA ASP A 209 -1.98 -20.98 14.32
C ASP A 209 -0.94 -20.83 13.18
N ALA A 210 0.33 -20.67 13.53
CA ALA A 210 1.43 -20.47 12.58
C ALA A 210 1.63 -21.63 11.59
N THR A 211 1.06 -22.81 11.84
CA THR A 211 1.11 -23.98 10.94
C THR A 211 0.18 -23.87 9.72
N TYR A 212 -0.75 -22.93 9.70
CA TYR A 212 -1.64 -22.69 8.55
C TYR A 212 -0.88 -22.07 7.37
N LEU A 213 -1.48 -22.13 6.17
CA LEU A 213 -0.77 -21.85 4.92
C LEU A 213 -0.83 -20.40 4.44
N ASN A 214 -1.86 -19.64 4.83
CA ASN A 214 -2.06 -18.23 4.49
C ASN A 214 -0.78 -17.43 4.78
N LYS A 215 -0.14 -16.85 3.76
CA LYS A 215 1.04 -15.99 3.88
C LYS A 215 0.72 -14.58 3.39
N ASP A 216 -0.55 -14.21 3.26
CA ASP A 216 -0.99 -12.84 2.98
C ASP A 216 -0.76 -11.94 4.19
N TRP A 217 -0.77 -12.50 5.39
CA TRP A 217 -0.53 -11.77 6.63
C TRP A 217 0.93 -11.84 7.10
N GLU A 218 1.56 -10.70 7.46
CA GLU A 218 2.99 -10.62 7.86
C GLU A 218 3.34 -11.52 9.06
N GLY A 219 2.39 -11.78 9.95
CA GLY A 219 2.65 -12.63 11.12
C GLY A 219 2.81 -14.11 10.79
N ARG A 220 2.65 -14.47 9.51
CA ARG A 220 2.79 -15.85 9.06
C ARG A 220 4.24 -16.20 8.79
N PRO A 221 4.69 -17.39 9.22
CA PRO A 221 5.99 -17.89 8.81
C PRO A 221 6.13 -17.87 7.29
N ARG A 222 7.28 -17.40 6.81
CA ARG A 222 7.59 -17.29 5.36
C ARG A 222 6.75 -16.27 4.59
N HIS A 223 6.02 -15.37 5.25
CA HIS A 223 5.34 -14.26 4.59
C HIS A 223 6.22 -13.56 3.55
N THR A 224 7.39 -13.04 3.95
CA THR A 224 8.30 -12.33 3.03
C THR A 224 8.72 -13.20 1.84
N ALA A 225 8.97 -14.50 2.03
CA ALA A 225 9.33 -15.38 0.93
C ALA A 225 8.15 -15.64 -0.02
N GLY A 226 6.94 -15.78 0.52
CA GLY A 226 5.69 -15.86 -0.26
C GLY A 226 5.47 -14.61 -1.10
N TYR A 227 5.56 -13.43 -0.48
CA TYR A 227 5.45 -12.13 -1.16
C TYR A 227 6.45 -11.99 -2.30
N LEU A 228 7.73 -12.33 -2.08
CA LEU A 228 8.77 -12.20 -3.09
C LEU A 228 8.59 -13.18 -4.26
N CYS A 229 8.12 -14.40 -4.01
CA CYS A 229 7.74 -15.33 -5.07
C CYS A 229 6.53 -14.84 -5.87
N ALA A 230 5.48 -14.36 -5.18
CA ALA A 230 4.33 -13.72 -5.81
C ALA A 230 4.77 -12.54 -6.69
N TYR A 231 5.69 -11.70 -6.23
CA TYR A 231 6.23 -10.57 -7.01
C TYR A 231 6.84 -11.02 -8.34
N PHE A 232 7.74 -12.01 -8.30
CA PHE A 232 8.32 -12.54 -9.55
C PHE A 232 7.28 -13.21 -10.44
N ALA A 233 6.30 -13.91 -9.86
CA ALA A 233 5.26 -14.60 -10.61
C ALA A 233 4.28 -13.63 -11.28
N THR A 234 3.84 -12.59 -10.58
CA THR A 234 3.03 -11.48 -11.13
C THR A 234 3.75 -10.86 -12.33
N ARG A 235 5.06 -10.60 -12.21
CA ARG A 235 5.85 -10.05 -13.32
C ARG A 235 5.92 -10.99 -14.52
N GLN A 236 6.21 -12.27 -14.28
CA GLN A 236 6.22 -13.29 -15.34
C GLN A 236 4.85 -13.41 -15.99
N TRP A 237 3.77 -13.33 -15.22
CA TRP A 237 2.41 -13.41 -15.71
C TRP A 237 2.05 -12.21 -16.59
N VAL A 238 2.34 -10.98 -16.16
CA VAL A 238 2.12 -9.75 -16.96
C VAL A 238 2.86 -9.84 -18.30
N ARG A 239 4.12 -10.31 -18.29
CA ARG A 239 4.89 -10.48 -19.52
C ARG A 239 4.38 -11.61 -20.39
N LEU A 240 3.97 -12.73 -19.80
CA LEU A 240 3.36 -13.83 -20.53
C LEU A 240 2.03 -13.38 -21.17
N PHE A 241 1.20 -12.62 -20.45
CA PHE A 241 -0.04 -12.06 -20.94
C PHE A 241 0.20 -11.16 -22.15
N ARG A 242 1.26 -10.35 -22.15
CA ARG A 242 1.67 -9.56 -23.33
C ARG A 242 1.84 -10.42 -24.58
N THR A 243 2.29 -11.67 -24.46
CA THR A 243 2.45 -12.58 -25.61
C THR A 243 1.13 -13.07 -26.20
N PHE A 244 0.02 -12.88 -25.47
CA PHE A 244 -1.31 -13.29 -25.92
C PHE A 244 -2.01 -12.20 -26.73
N VAL A 245 -1.49 -10.97 -26.73
CA VAL A 245 -2.04 -9.80 -27.42
C VAL A 245 -1.08 -9.25 -28.48
N THR A 246 -1.60 -8.44 -29.40
CA THR A 246 -0.79 -7.66 -30.34
C THR A 246 -0.13 -6.45 -29.65
N ASP A 247 0.92 -5.88 -30.24
CA ASP A 247 1.56 -4.67 -29.69
C ASP A 247 0.61 -3.46 -29.62
N ALA A 248 -0.33 -3.35 -30.56
CA ALA A 248 -1.34 -2.29 -30.56
C ALA A 248 -2.31 -2.44 -29.37
N GLU A 249 -2.77 -3.66 -29.12
CA GLU A 249 -3.63 -3.97 -27.97
C GLU A 249 -2.87 -3.79 -26.65
N TRP A 250 -1.61 -4.23 -26.57
CA TRP A 250 -0.77 -4.01 -25.40
C TRP A 250 -0.58 -2.52 -25.11
N THR A 251 -0.35 -1.72 -26.15
CA THR A 251 -0.23 -0.26 -26.02
C THR A 251 -1.53 0.36 -25.52
N ALA A 252 -2.68 -0.10 -26.01
CA ALA A 252 -3.98 0.33 -25.53
C ALA A 252 -4.22 -0.07 -24.06
N MET A 253 -3.86 -1.30 -23.68
CA MET A 253 -3.93 -1.77 -22.29
C MET A 253 -3.10 -0.90 -21.35
N LYS A 254 -1.86 -0.57 -21.74
CA LYS A 254 -1.01 0.33 -20.96
C LYS A 254 -1.62 1.72 -20.81
N ALA A 255 -2.26 2.26 -21.84
CA ALA A 255 -2.94 3.54 -21.76
C ALA A 255 -4.17 3.50 -20.82
N GLY A 256 -4.85 2.34 -20.77
CA GLY A 256 -6.12 2.16 -20.08
C GLY A 256 -7.31 2.59 -20.94
N ASP A 257 -8.52 2.13 -20.61
CA ASP A 257 -9.72 2.53 -21.33
C ASP A 257 -10.08 3.98 -20.97
N PRO A 258 -10.02 4.94 -21.92
CA PRO A 258 -10.30 6.35 -21.63
C PRO A 258 -11.78 6.63 -21.29
N LYS A 259 -12.69 5.69 -21.58
CA LYS A 259 -14.12 5.83 -21.30
C LYS A 259 -14.50 5.34 -19.91
N PHE A 260 -13.67 4.49 -19.32
CA PHE A 260 -13.92 3.91 -18.01
C PHE A 260 -13.18 4.71 -16.92
N ASN A 261 -13.91 5.07 -15.86
CA ASN A 261 -13.31 5.65 -14.65
C ASN A 261 -13.19 4.56 -13.56
N PRO A 262 -11.97 4.08 -13.23
CA PRO A 262 -11.79 3.07 -12.21
C PRO A 262 -11.91 3.59 -10.77
N ASP A 263 -11.98 4.91 -10.55
CA ASP A 263 -11.86 5.48 -9.20
C ASP A 263 -12.93 4.97 -8.23
N HIS A 264 -14.16 4.74 -8.71
CA HIS A 264 -15.24 4.21 -7.88
C HIS A 264 -14.96 2.78 -7.41
N ASP A 265 -14.66 1.86 -8.34
CA ASP A 265 -14.38 0.47 -7.99
C ASP A 265 -13.08 0.33 -7.18
N TRP A 266 -12.09 1.19 -7.43
CA TRP A 266 -10.84 1.21 -6.70
C TRP A 266 -11.01 1.72 -5.27
N ASP A 267 -11.76 2.80 -5.06
CA ASP A 267 -12.00 3.32 -3.72
C ASP A 267 -12.84 2.35 -2.88
N HIS A 268 -13.85 1.69 -3.48
CA HIS A 268 -14.61 0.66 -2.77
C HIS A 268 -13.79 -0.60 -2.47
N ALA A 269 -12.92 -1.05 -3.40
CA ALA A 269 -11.99 -2.13 -3.11
C ALA A 269 -11.11 -1.80 -1.91
N ARG A 270 -10.51 -0.59 -1.90
CA ARG A 270 -9.73 -0.11 -0.77
C ARG A 270 -10.54 -0.06 0.52
N ARG A 271 -11.69 0.62 0.54
CA ARG A 271 -12.50 0.81 1.76
C ARG A 271 -13.01 -0.51 2.33
N ILE A 272 -13.54 -1.40 1.48
CA ILE A 272 -14.07 -2.70 1.94
C ILE A 272 -12.95 -3.53 2.56
N SER A 273 -11.79 -3.61 1.92
CA SER A 273 -10.65 -4.33 2.48
C SER A 273 -10.07 -3.64 3.72
N PHE A 274 -9.95 -2.31 3.70
CA PHE A 274 -9.40 -1.51 4.79
C PHE A 274 -10.24 -1.60 6.05
N TYR A 275 -11.54 -1.35 5.97
CA TYR A 275 -12.44 -1.48 7.12
C TYR A 275 -12.71 -2.94 7.50
N GLY A 276 -12.49 -3.88 6.60
CA GLY A 276 -12.53 -5.31 6.89
C GLY A 276 -11.25 -5.85 7.55
N GLY A 277 -10.18 -5.07 7.68
CA GLY A 277 -8.90 -5.58 8.20
C GLY A 277 -8.14 -6.51 7.26
N HIS A 278 -8.49 -6.45 5.97
CA HIS A 278 -7.88 -7.15 4.83
C HIS A 278 -6.99 -6.25 3.98
N TRP A 279 -6.59 -5.11 4.54
CA TRP A 279 -5.64 -4.22 3.90
C TRP A 279 -4.36 -4.24 4.73
N ASN A 280 -3.38 -5.07 4.38
CA ASN A 280 -2.14 -5.22 5.16
C ASN A 280 -2.37 -5.70 6.62
N GLY A 281 -3.46 -6.43 6.87
CA GLY A 281 -3.63 -7.36 7.99
C GLY A 281 -4.25 -6.84 9.29
N ASN A 282 -4.12 -7.70 10.31
CA ASN A 282 -4.54 -7.56 11.73
C ASN A 282 -6.06 -7.53 12.02
N GLY A 283 -6.91 -7.76 11.01
CA GLY A 283 -8.34 -7.93 11.19
C GLY A 283 -8.93 -9.03 10.30
N GLY A 284 -10.23 -9.26 10.45
CA GLY A 284 -10.99 -10.20 9.61
C GLY A 284 -12.31 -9.58 9.16
N PRO A 285 -12.89 -10.10 8.08
CA PRO A 285 -14.03 -11.00 8.26
C PRO A 285 -13.68 -12.47 8.39
N THR A 286 -13.96 -13.08 9.54
CA THR A 286 -14.34 -14.50 9.59
C THR A 286 -15.86 -14.62 9.67
N GLY A 287 -16.57 -14.42 8.55
CA GLY A 287 -18.04 -14.53 8.52
C GLY A 287 -18.76 -13.34 9.16
N LEU A 288 -19.80 -13.56 10.00
CA LEU A 288 -20.55 -12.47 10.64
C LEU A 288 -19.72 -11.70 11.69
N ASP A 289 -18.58 -12.25 12.11
CA ASP A 289 -17.64 -11.56 12.98
C ASP A 289 -16.93 -10.40 12.26
N ALA A 290 -17.01 -10.33 10.93
CA ALA A 290 -16.74 -9.13 10.12
C ALA A 290 -17.35 -7.85 10.66
N PHE A 291 -18.55 -7.99 11.21
CA PHE A 291 -19.38 -6.89 11.67
C PHE A 291 -19.45 -6.86 13.20
N LYS A 292 -18.45 -7.45 13.87
CA LYS A 292 -18.27 -7.36 15.31
C LYS A 292 -16.90 -6.76 15.57
N SER A 293 -16.84 -5.71 16.40
CA SER A 293 -15.59 -5.12 16.88
C SER A 293 -14.91 -6.15 17.80
N SER A 294 -14.18 -7.08 17.19
CA SER A 294 -13.49 -8.17 17.91
C SER A 294 -11.99 -8.18 17.62
N THR A 295 -11.54 -7.33 16.70
CA THR A 295 -10.16 -7.22 16.25
C THR A 295 -9.82 -5.75 16.08
N ALA A 296 -8.61 -5.36 16.44
CA ALA A 296 -8.14 -3.99 16.21
C ALA A 296 -8.16 -3.63 14.71
N GLY A 297 -8.02 -4.60 13.80
CA GLY A 297 -7.95 -4.32 12.35
C GLY A 297 -9.27 -4.04 11.63
N THR A 298 -10.43 -4.11 12.29
CA THR A 298 -11.73 -4.12 11.61
C THR A 298 -12.66 -3.08 12.21
N SER A 299 -13.29 -2.26 11.35
CA SER A 299 -14.34 -1.31 11.72
C SER A 299 -15.69 -1.74 11.10
N PRO A 300 -16.54 -2.47 11.86
CA PRO A 300 -17.79 -3.05 11.37
C PRO A 300 -18.75 -2.09 10.65
N ASP A 301 -18.95 -0.90 11.22
CA ASP A 301 -19.96 0.04 10.74
C ASP A 301 -19.50 0.67 9.41
N LEU A 302 -18.22 1.05 9.33
CA LEU A 302 -17.60 1.57 8.11
C LEU A 302 -17.51 0.50 7.02
N LEU A 303 -17.26 -0.76 7.38
CA LEU A 303 -17.32 -1.89 6.46
C LEU A 303 -18.73 -2.07 5.89
N LEU A 304 -19.75 -2.08 6.75
CA LEU A 304 -21.14 -2.26 6.33
C LEU A 304 -21.58 -1.13 5.40
N GLU A 305 -21.25 0.11 5.73
CA GLU A 305 -21.51 1.26 4.88
C GLU A 305 -20.82 1.12 3.52
N SER A 306 -19.55 0.73 3.51
CA SER A 306 -18.75 0.56 2.29
C SER A 306 -19.29 -0.55 1.39
N VAL A 307 -19.77 -1.65 1.96
CA VAL A 307 -20.39 -2.74 1.20
C VAL A 307 -21.74 -2.31 0.64
N LEU A 308 -22.61 -1.71 1.46
CA LEU A 308 -23.96 -1.30 1.05
C LEU A 308 -23.95 -0.18 0.01
N SER A 309 -23.02 0.78 0.12
CA SER A 309 -22.81 1.81 -0.90
C SER A 309 -22.34 1.19 -2.22
N TYR A 310 -21.49 0.16 -2.16
CA TYR A 310 -21.00 -0.51 -3.36
C TYR A 310 -22.04 -1.40 -4.07
N ILE A 311 -22.79 -2.24 -3.35
CA ILE A 311 -23.83 -3.11 -3.96
C ILE A 311 -25.18 -2.41 -4.15
N GLY A 312 -25.33 -1.20 -3.60
CA GLY A 312 -26.52 -0.39 -3.66
C GLY A 312 -27.65 -0.83 -2.72
N VAL A 313 -28.63 0.06 -2.53
CA VAL A 313 -29.75 -0.07 -1.58
C VAL A 313 -30.65 -1.30 -1.80
N LYS A 314 -30.61 -1.91 -2.99
CA LYS A 314 -31.36 -3.13 -3.31
C LYS A 314 -30.72 -4.40 -2.73
N ARG A 315 -29.55 -4.29 -2.08
CA ARG A 315 -28.80 -5.41 -1.48
C ARG A 315 -28.62 -6.55 -2.45
N CYS A 316 -28.29 -6.21 -3.69
CA CYS A 316 -28.15 -7.18 -4.75
C CYS A 316 -26.83 -6.99 -5.47
N VAL A 317 -25.98 -8.01 -5.42
CA VAL A 317 -24.62 -7.99 -5.99
C VAL A 317 -24.61 -7.83 -7.51
N THR A 318 -25.74 -8.05 -8.18
CA THR A 318 -25.90 -7.81 -9.63
C THR A 318 -26.65 -6.51 -9.95
N ALA A 319 -27.18 -5.80 -8.95
CA ALA A 319 -27.83 -4.51 -9.18
C ALA A 319 -26.81 -3.37 -9.21
N ASN A 320 -27.04 -2.39 -10.09
CA ASN A 320 -26.22 -1.18 -10.23
C ASN A 320 -24.71 -1.47 -10.37
N ALA A 321 -24.36 -2.60 -10.97
CA ALA A 321 -22.97 -2.96 -11.19
C ALA A 321 -22.31 -1.94 -12.13
N THR A 322 -21.09 -1.53 -11.78
CA THR A 322 -20.22 -0.77 -12.67
C THR A 322 -19.89 -1.58 -13.92
N GLU A 323 -19.40 -0.91 -14.96
CA GLU A 323 -18.95 -1.61 -16.17
C GLU A 323 -17.91 -2.70 -15.86
N LEU A 324 -16.98 -2.41 -14.93
CA LEU A 324 -15.98 -3.38 -14.50
C LEU A 324 -16.60 -4.57 -13.76
N ARG A 325 -17.55 -4.36 -12.84
CA ARG A 325 -18.24 -5.46 -12.16
C ARG A 325 -19.02 -6.35 -13.13
N GLU A 326 -19.64 -5.77 -14.15
CA GLU A 326 -20.31 -6.54 -15.20
C GLU A 326 -19.35 -7.34 -16.08
N GLU A 327 -18.17 -6.80 -16.39
CA GLU A 327 -17.12 -7.56 -17.08
C GLU A 327 -16.55 -8.68 -16.17
N ALA A 328 -16.25 -8.39 -14.91
CA ALA A 328 -15.78 -9.39 -13.95
C ALA A 328 -16.79 -10.54 -13.78
N ARG A 329 -18.09 -10.23 -13.69
CA ARG A 329 -19.16 -11.23 -13.63
C ARG A 329 -19.18 -12.12 -14.88
N ARG A 330 -19.06 -11.52 -16.07
CA ARG A 330 -19.00 -12.27 -17.33
C ARG A 330 -17.76 -13.16 -17.40
N LEU A 331 -16.61 -12.66 -16.95
CA LEU A 331 -15.38 -13.43 -16.89
C LEU A 331 -15.47 -14.59 -15.89
N LEU A 332 -16.01 -14.40 -14.69
CA LEU A 332 -16.19 -15.50 -13.73
C LEU A 332 -17.09 -16.61 -14.27
N LEU A 333 -18.15 -16.24 -14.98
CA LEU A 333 -19.09 -17.21 -15.57
C LEU A 333 -18.56 -17.87 -16.85
N SER A 334 -17.42 -17.45 -17.40
CA SER A 334 -16.82 -18.04 -18.61
C SER A 334 -15.38 -18.51 -18.40
N TRP A 335 -14.48 -17.58 -18.10
CA TRP A 335 -13.06 -17.86 -17.82
C TRP A 335 -12.89 -18.54 -16.46
N GLY A 336 -13.69 -18.12 -15.47
CA GLY A 336 -13.63 -18.64 -14.11
C GLY A 336 -14.11 -20.09 -13.95
N THR A 337 -14.71 -20.72 -14.97
CA THR A 337 -15.02 -22.16 -14.89
C THR A 337 -13.76 -23.01 -14.80
N MET A 338 -12.62 -22.49 -15.28
CA MET A 338 -11.29 -23.09 -15.13
C MET A 338 -11.24 -24.54 -15.63
N ASP A 339 -11.88 -24.78 -16.78
CA ASP A 339 -11.91 -26.11 -17.39
C ASP A 339 -10.49 -26.58 -17.72
N TYR A 340 -10.16 -27.83 -17.37
CA TYR A 340 -8.83 -28.39 -17.59
C TYR A 340 -8.72 -29.00 -18.99
N HIS A 341 -7.84 -28.44 -19.82
CA HIS A 341 -7.61 -28.87 -21.21
C HIS A 341 -6.30 -29.64 -21.42
N GLY A 342 -5.72 -30.16 -20.35
CA GLY A 342 -4.44 -30.86 -20.38
C GLY A 342 -3.24 -29.97 -20.00
N PRO A 343 -2.03 -30.57 -19.94
CA PRO A 343 -0.79 -29.87 -19.60
C PRO A 343 -0.50 -28.67 -20.52
N VAL A 344 -0.17 -27.51 -19.93
CA VAL A 344 0.32 -26.33 -20.63
C VAL A 344 1.76 -26.07 -20.21
N ASP A 345 2.67 -25.92 -21.19
CA ASP A 345 4.05 -25.51 -20.94
C ASP A 345 4.33 -24.21 -21.71
N PRO A 346 4.15 -23.03 -21.08
CA PRO A 346 4.34 -21.77 -21.75
C PRO A 346 5.82 -21.47 -21.94
N VAL A 347 6.18 -20.89 -23.09
CA VAL A 347 7.49 -20.24 -23.25
C VAL A 347 7.44 -18.94 -22.47
N LEU A 348 8.14 -18.89 -21.34
CA LEU A 348 8.18 -17.69 -20.52
C LEU A 348 9.05 -16.61 -21.16
N PRO A 349 8.56 -15.37 -21.26
CA PRO A 349 9.43 -14.22 -21.49
C PRO A 349 10.42 -14.07 -20.32
N SER A 350 11.54 -13.40 -20.59
CA SER A 350 12.55 -13.13 -19.56
C SER A 350 11.94 -12.54 -18.29
N ALA A 351 12.35 -13.02 -17.12
CA ALA A 351 11.99 -12.45 -15.82
C ALA A 351 12.81 -11.19 -15.46
N ALA A 352 13.71 -10.73 -16.36
CA ALA A 352 14.72 -9.74 -16.07
C ALA A 352 14.18 -8.40 -15.49
N PRO A 353 14.92 -7.79 -14.53
CA PRO A 353 16.07 -8.35 -13.85
C PRO A 353 15.72 -9.57 -13.00
N GLU A 354 16.59 -10.59 -13.09
CA GLU A 354 16.49 -11.84 -12.32
C GLU A 354 16.82 -11.64 -10.85
N ASN A 355 17.51 -10.55 -10.50
CA ASN A 355 17.83 -10.16 -9.13
C ASN A 355 17.18 -8.80 -8.86
N VAL A 356 16.40 -8.73 -7.80
CA VAL A 356 15.67 -7.52 -7.40
C VAL A 356 15.95 -7.29 -5.92
N ASP A 357 16.35 -6.07 -5.59
CA ASP A 357 16.38 -5.60 -4.22
C ASP A 357 15.02 -4.99 -3.88
N PHE A 358 14.65 -5.07 -2.61
CA PHE A 358 13.44 -4.51 -2.05
C PHE A 358 13.81 -3.70 -0.82
N VAL A 359 13.03 -2.66 -0.57
CA VAL A 359 12.97 -2.02 0.74
C VAL A 359 11.66 -2.42 1.41
N GLN A 360 11.73 -2.74 2.70
CA GLN A 360 10.56 -2.95 3.54
C GLN A 360 10.57 -1.94 4.66
N VAL A 361 9.50 -1.15 4.74
CA VAL A 361 9.22 -0.26 5.87
C VAL A 361 8.24 -0.99 6.76
N ARG A 362 8.60 -1.18 8.04
CA ARG A 362 7.79 -1.92 9.01
C ARG A 362 7.49 -1.07 10.23
N VAL A 363 6.23 -1.01 10.64
CA VAL A 363 5.78 -0.34 11.87
C VAL A 363 5.55 -1.39 12.95
N HIS A 364 6.29 -1.30 14.05
CA HIS A 364 6.27 -2.28 15.15
C HIS A 364 5.44 -1.84 16.34
N ARG A 365 5.32 -0.53 16.55
CA ARG A 365 4.57 0.04 17.66
C ARG A 365 4.13 1.46 17.36
N ILE A 366 2.97 1.83 17.89
CA ILE A 366 2.40 3.17 17.89
C ILE A 366 2.03 3.48 19.35
N ASP A 367 2.43 4.64 19.85
CA ASP A 367 2.04 5.14 21.16
C ASP A 367 1.53 6.57 21.02
N ALA A 368 0.30 6.85 21.42
CA ALA A 368 -0.20 8.21 21.52
C ALA A 368 0.51 8.99 22.64
N ILE A 369 0.74 10.29 22.41
CA ILE A 369 1.41 11.20 23.35
C ILE A 369 0.56 12.45 23.54
N ASP A 370 -0.05 12.56 24.71
CA ASP A 370 -0.87 13.72 25.10
C ASP A 370 -2.02 14.03 24.13
N THR A 371 -2.49 13.03 23.38
CA THR A 371 -3.75 13.08 22.65
C THR A 371 -4.88 12.99 23.66
N GLY A 372 -5.57 14.10 23.90
CA GLY A 372 -6.79 14.07 24.69
C GLY A 372 -7.92 13.74 23.76
N ASP A 373 -8.52 12.56 23.91
CA ASP A 373 -9.82 12.26 23.31
C ASP A 373 -10.72 13.44 23.63
N GLY A 374 -11.31 14.06 22.60
CA GLY A 374 -12.26 15.14 22.81
C GLY A 374 -13.32 14.75 23.87
N PRO A 375 -14.17 15.68 24.33
CA PRO A 375 -15.08 15.46 25.47
C PRO A 375 -16.05 14.27 25.37
N ALA A 376 -16.09 13.54 24.25
CA ALA A 376 -16.84 12.32 24.00
C ALA A 376 -16.12 11.00 24.38
N GLY A 377 -14.79 10.99 24.58
CA GLY A 377 -14.04 9.85 25.15
C GLY A 377 -14.02 8.56 24.32
N GLY A 378 -13.63 8.63 23.05
CA GLY A 378 -13.35 7.47 22.19
C GLY A 378 -11.85 7.30 21.95
N GLN A 379 -11.39 6.07 21.71
CA GLN A 379 -9.98 5.75 21.43
C GLN A 379 -9.60 6.08 19.98
N LEU A 380 -8.32 6.28 19.70
CA LEU A 380 -7.82 6.70 18.37
C LEU A 380 -7.88 5.57 17.31
N ASP A 381 -8.15 5.96 16.06
CA ASP A 381 -8.22 5.06 14.90
C ASP A 381 -6.99 5.25 13.99
N TRP A 382 -5.98 4.41 14.14
CA TRP A 382 -4.72 4.58 13.42
C TRP A 382 -4.69 3.93 12.05
N TYR A 383 -4.09 4.63 11.09
CA TYR A 383 -3.49 4.00 9.92
C TYR A 383 -2.30 4.83 9.44
N SER A 384 -1.57 4.35 8.44
CA SER A 384 -0.42 5.07 7.89
C SER A 384 -0.49 5.18 6.38
N ARG A 385 0.05 6.29 5.88
CA ARG A 385 0.31 6.52 4.46
C ARG A 385 1.82 6.62 4.28
N ALA A 386 2.34 6.06 3.18
CA ALA A 386 3.74 6.25 2.84
C ALA A 386 3.95 6.47 1.36
N VAL A 387 5.05 7.14 1.02
CA VAL A 387 5.58 7.23 -0.35
C VAL A 387 6.99 6.68 -0.35
N ILE A 388 7.19 5.52 -0.98
CA ILE A 388 8.49 4.84 -1.03
C ILE A 388 8.95 4.78 -2.49
N GLY A 389 10.05 5.45 -2.81
CA GLY A 389 10.55 5.53 -4.18
C GLY A 389 9.52 6.09 -5.18
N GLY A 390 8.60 6.94 -4.71
CA GLY A 390 7.52 7.53 -5.51
C GLY A 390 6.26 6.68 -5.67
N GLN A 391 6.19 5.47 -5.09
CA GLN A 391 4.96 4.67 -5.02
C GLN A 391 4.23 4.94 -3.71
N HIS A 392 2.90 5.02 -3.75
CA HIS A 392 2.06 5.24 -2.58
C HIS A 392 1.69 3.91 -1.91
N PHE A 393 1.71 3.91 -0.58
CA PHE A 393 1.37 2.77 0.28
C PHE A 393 0.40 3.21 1.36
N TRP A 394 -0.45 2.28 1.79
CA TRP A 394 -1.39 2.44 2.89
C TRP A 394 -1.26 1.21 3.80
N SER A 395 -1.21 1.40 5.12
CA SER A 395 -1.35 0.28 6.06
C SER A 395 -2.82 -0.10 6.27
N GLY A 396 -3.05 -1.15 7.05
CA GLY A 396 -4.37 -1.44 7.60
C GLY A 396 -4.79 -0.45 8.68
N LEU A 397 -6.07 -0.51 9.02
CA LEU A 397 -6.67 0.21 10.14
C LEU A 397 -6.27 -0.46 11.47
N ILE A 398 -6.17 0.34 12.52
CA ILE A 398 -6.20 -0.07 13.92
C ILE A 398 -7.27 0.80 14.59
N ASP A 399 -8.46 0.23 14.74
CA ASP A 399 -9.71 0.83 15.22
C ASP A 399 -9.72 0.82 16.75
N GLU A 400 -10.02 1.96 17.38
CA GLU A 400 -10.20 2.19 18.81
C GLU A 400 -8.98 1.81 19.68
N HIS A 401 -7.76 2.25 19.35
CA HIS A 401 -6.56 2.02 20.17
C HIS A 401 -5.58 3.19 20.21
N ASP A 402 -5.45 3.87 21.35
CA ASP A 402 -4.44 4.94 21.51
C ASP A 402 -3.00 4.43 21.39
N ASN A 403 -2.75 3.19 21.82
CA ASN A 403 -1.45 2.56 21.75
C ASN A 403 -1.58 1.16 21.16
N PHE A 404 -0.70 0.82 20.21
CA PHE A 404 -0.72 -0.47 19.55
C PHE A 404 0.67 -1.10 19.44
N ASP A 405 0.77 -2.37 19.84
CA ASP A 405 2.02 -3.14 19.85
C ASP A 405 1.88 -4.36 18.94
N PHE A 406 2.43 -4.25 17.72
CA PHE A 406 2.39 -5.31 16.72
C PHE A 406 3.28 -6.51 17.07
N GLY A 407 4.10 -6.43 18.13
CA GLY A 407 4.88 -7.55 18.64
C GLY A 407 4.04 -8.57 19.43
N ARG A 408 2.77 -8.28 19.69
CA ARG A 408 1.86 -9.14 20.45
C ARG A 408 1.03 -10.01 19.52
N SER A 409 1.07 -11.33 19.73
CA SER A 409 0.17 -12.26 19.06
C SER A 409 -1.31 -11.87 19.35
N PRO A 410 -2.21 -11.96 18.36
CA PRO A 410 -2.02 -12.49 17.01
C PRO A 410 -1.68 -11.42 15.97
N TYR A 411 -1.08 -10.29 16.34
CA TYR A 411 -0.78 -9.19 15.42
C TYR A 411 0.63 -9.29 14.83
N ALA A 412 0.85 -8.54 13.76
CA ALA A 412 2.14 -8.42 13.10
C ALA A 412 2.36 -7.01 12.54
N PRO A 413 3.62 -6.58 12.37
CA PRO A 413 3.93 -5.24 11.89
C PRO A 413 3.22 -4.90 10.60
N TRP A 414 2.78 -3.66 10.45
CA TRP A 414 2.43 -3.15 9.12
C TRP A 414 3.70 -3.14 8.26
N THR A 415 3.71 -3.90 7.17
CA THR A 415 4.84 -3.98 6.24
C THR A 415 4.47 -3.42 4.89
N MET A 416 5.23 -2.43 4.42
CA MET A 416 5.14 -1.87 3.08
C MET A 416 6.39 -2.30 2.30
N THR A 417 6.22 -3.03 1.20
CA THR A 417 7.34 -3.59 0.42
C THR A 417 7.40 -2.98 -0.97
N LYS A 418 8.53 -2.33 -1.29
CA LYS A 418 8.78 -1.73 -2.61
C LYS A 418 9.99 -2.35 -3.28
N SER A 419 9.88 -2.75 -4.56
CA SER A 419 11.06 -3.14 -5.34
C SER A 419 11.92 -1.92 -5.65
N LEU A 420 13.24 -2.12 -5.62
CA LEU A 420 14.20 -1.07 -5.92
C LEU A 420 14.52 -1.06 -7.41
N PRO A 421 14.66 0.14 -8.01
CA PRO A 421 15.06 0.25 -9.39
C PRO A 421 16.49 -0.29 -9.56
N THR A 422 16.73 -0.96 -10.68
CA THR A 422 18.09 -1.42 -11.04
C THR A 422 18.93 -0.32 -11.68
N ALA A 423 18.29 0.78 -12.10
CA ALA A 423 18.95 1.95 -12.62
C ALA A 423 18.81 3.11 -11.62
N PRO A 424 19.84 3.95 -11.46
CA PRO A 424 19.73 5.17 -10.68
C PRO A 424 18.53 6.02 -11.13
N GLN A 425 17.79 6.57 -10.17
CA GLN A 425 16.68 7.49 -10.44
C GLN A 425 17.09 8.92 -10.09
N GLU A 426 16.33 9.89 -10.63
CA GLU A 426 16.43 11.26 -10.15
C GLU A 426 15.98 11.34 -8.69
N GLU A 427 16.76 12.06 -7.89
CA GLU A 427 16.53 12.18 -6.47
C GLU A 427 15.25 13.01 -6.16
N LEU A 428 14.31 12.41 -5.42
CA LEU A 428 13.15 13.11 -4.87
C LEU A 428 13.56 13.94 -3.65
N LEU A 429 12.93 15.10 -3.46
CA LEU A 429 13.02 15.86 -2.22
C LEU A 429 11.99 15.28 -1.24
N VAL A 430 12.45 14.78 -0.10
CA VAL A 430 11.57 14.20 0.94
C VAL A 430 11.79 14.75 2.34
N SER A 431 12.94 15.37 2.59
CA SER A 431 13.20 16.13 3.81
C SER A 431 13.82 17.47 3.44
N LEU A 432 13.31 18.55 4.02
CA LEU A 432 13.78 19.91 3.80
C LEU A 432 13.76 20.64 5.14
N ILE A 433 14.94 20.94 5.66
CA ILE A 433 15.14 21.63 6.92
C ILE A 433 15.79 22.98 6.64
N VAL A 434 15.22 24.06 7.17
CA VAL A 434 15.79 25.40 7.09
C VAL A 434 16.03 25.93 8.49
N GLN A 435 17.26 26.35 8.73
CA GLN A 435 17.64 27.10 9.92
C GLN A 435 17.78 28.58 9.56
N LEU A 436 17.09 29.43 10.29
CA LEU A 436 17.16 30.88 10.17
C LEU A 436 17.75 31.47 11.43
N ARG A 437 18.62 32.47 11.26
CA ARG A 437 19.13 33.25 12.38
C ARG A 437 18.64 34.68 12.23
N THR A 438 17.94 35.20 13.23
CA THR A 438 17.57 36.61 13.28
C THR A 438 18.75 37.45 13.78
N GLY A 439 18.85 38.69 13.31
CA GLY A 439 19.82 39.67 13.77
C GLY A 439 19.74 39.91 15.28
N THR A 440 20.81 40.46 15.86
CA THR A 440 20.91 40.73 17.32
C THR A 440 20.81 42.20 17.68
N ILE A 441 20.54 43.07 16.69
CA ILE A 441 20.37 44.51 16.92
C ILE A 441 18.94 44.80 17.35
N SER A 442 18.68 45.93 18.01
CA SER A 442 17.33 46.34 18.41
C SER A 442 16.33 46.20 17.26
N ASP A 443 15.15 45.69 17.57
CA ASP A 443 14.03 45.54 16.64
C ASP A 443 14.32 44.64 15.42
N ALA A 444 15.28 43.72 15.55
CA ALA A 444 15.64 42.80 14.47
C ALA A 444 14.61 41.69 14.20
N GLY A 445 13.67 41.45 15.12
CA GLY A 445 12.67 40.38 15.00
C GLY A 445 11.47 40.76 14.13
N THR A 446 10.56 39.83 13.89
CA THR A 446 9.32 40.15 13.16
C THR A 446 8.15 39.25 13.51
N ASP A 447 6.94 39.81 13.43
CA ASP A 447 5.66 39.08 13.50
C ASP A 447 5.03 38.83 12.11
N ASP A 448 5.70 39.23 11.02
CA ASP A 448 5.19 39.05 9.65
C ASP A 448 5.36 37.60 9.16
N ASP A 449 4.53 37.17 8.20
CA ASP A 449 4.68 35.85 7.60
C ASP A 449 5.94 35.78 6.74
N VAL A 450 6.72 34.72 6.95
CA VAL A 450 7.96 34.45 6.23
C VAL A 450 7.78 33.26 5.29
N PHE A 451 8.44 33.31 4.13
CA PHE A 451 8.35 32.31 3.07
C PHE A 451 9.74 31.92 2.55
N LEU A 452 9.93 30.62 2.35
CA LEU A 452 11.04 30.04 1.63
C LEU A 452 10.67 29.90 0.16
N ARG A 453 11.51 30.44 -0.74
CA ARG A 453 11.36 30.27 -2.18
C ARG A 453 12.55 29.52 -2.75
N LEU A 454 12.28 28.34 -3.32
CA LEU A 454 13.28 27.44 -3.90
C LEU A 454 13.24 27.41 -5.44
N SER A 455 12.18 27.95 -6.03
CA SER A 455 12.08 28.23 -7.47
C SER A 455 10.91 29.19 -7.74
N ASN A 456 10.61 29.45 -9.01
CA ASN A 456 9.42 30.23 -9.39
C ASN A 456 8.11 29.54 -9.00
N THR A 457 8.12 28.22 -8.83
CA THR A 457 6.92 27.40 -8.54
C THR A 457 6.96 26.71 -7.18
N LEU A 458 8.13 26.66 -6.52
CA LEU A 458 8.29 26.11 -5.18
C LEU A 458 8.47 27.24 -4.18
N ARG A 459 7.35 27.67 -3.58
CA ARG A 459 7.27 28.65 -2.50
C ARG A 459 6.57 27.99 -1.33
N LEU A 460 7.20 27.99 -0.17
CA LEU A 460 6.73 27.35 1.05
C LEU A 460 6.64 28.42 2.14
N GLU A 461 5.53 28.45 2.84
CA GLU A 461 5.37 29.28 4.04
C GLU A 461 6.06 28.60 5.21
N PHE A 462 6.78 29.36 6.03
CA PHE A 462 7.38 28.82 7.23
C PHE A 462 6.26 28.35 8.17
N PRO A 463 6.31 27.08 8.63
CA PRO A 463 5.25 26.56 9.48
C PRO A 463 5.27 27.30 10.82
N TYR A 464 4.08 27.55 11.36
CA TYR A 464 3.94 28.10 12.71
C TYR A 464 4.64 27.19 13.72
N HIS A 465 5.55 27.75 14.51
CA HIS A 465 6.17 27.06 15.63
C HIS A 465 5.48 27.52 16.94
N PRO A 466 5.16 26.61 17.88
CA PRO A 466 4.68 27.02 19.18
C PRO A 466 5.72 27.90 19.90
N GLY A 467 5.42 29.19 20.05
CA GLY A 467 6.34 30.23 20.54
C GLY A 467 6.30 31.49 19.68
N ASN A 468 7.12 32.49 19.99
CA ASN A 468 7.37 33.59 19.05
C ASN A 468 8.53 33.20 18.13
N ASP A 469 8.25 33.12 16.84
CA ASP A 469 9.22 32.87 15.78
C ASP A 469 9.98 34.15 15.40
N PHE A 470 11.15 34.00 14.79
CA PHE A 470 11.93 35.10 14.23
C PHE A 470 12.33 36.18 15.23
N GLU A 471 12.37 35.85 16.52
CA GLU A 471 12.69 36.80 17.59
C GLU A 471 14.12 37.34 17.52
N ASN A 472 14.35 38.47 18.18
CA ASN A 472 15.67 39.09 18.22
C ASN A 472 16.76 38.10 18.71
N GLY A 473 17.76 37.85 17.86
CA GLY A 473 18.85 36.90 18.14
C GLY A 473 18.45 35.43 18.10
N ALA A 474 17.22 35.09 17.70
CA ALA A 474 16.73 33.73 17.60
C ALA A 474 17.48 32.93 16.52
N ASN A 475 17.44 31.60 16.69
CA ASN A 475 18.03 30.64 15.77
C ASN A 475 17.03 29.50 15.56
N ASP A 476 16.07 29.77 14.70
CA ASP A 476 14.89 28.96 14.50
C ASP A 476 15.15 27.89 13.44
N THR A 477 14.57 26.71 13.63
CA THR A 477 14.75 25.56 12.72
C THR A 477 13.40 25.01 12.33
N TYR A 478 13.16 24.96 11.03
CA TYR A 478 11.89 24.57 10.44
C TYR A 478 12.07 23.36 9.54
N SER A 479 11.19 22.37 9.67
CA SER A 479 11.07 21.26 8.73
C SER A 479 9.85 21.47 7.84
N PHE A 480 10.04 21.30 6.54
CA PHE A 480 9.01 21.53 5.54
C PHE A 480 8.45 20.20 5.03
N THR A 481 7.12 20.09 5.05
CA THR A 481 6.44 19.05 4.27
C THR A 481 6.47 19.45 2.80
N VAL A 482 7.19 18.68 2.00
CA VAL A 482 7.29 18.88 0.56
C VAL A 482 6.23 18.06 -0.17
N LYS A 483 5.70 18.60 -1.27
CA LYS A 483 4.71 17.89 -2.06
C LYS A 483 5.28 16.55 -2.56
N PRO A 484 4.53 15.43 -2.48
CA PRO A 484 4.95 14.17 -3.05
C PRO A 484 5.35 14.30 -4.52
N GLY A 485 6.52 13.75 -4.86
CA GLY A 485 7.08 13.80 -6.22
C GLY A 485 7.90 15.05 -6.56
N THR A 486 8.00 16.03 -5.65
CA THR A 486 8.98 17.12 -5.77
C THR A 486 10.39 16.55 -5.85
N ARG A 487 11.24 17.11 -6.70
CA ARG A 487 12.59 16.62 -6.98
C ARG A 487 13.65 17.59 -6.50
N MET A 488 14.84 17.08 -6.22
CA MET A 488 16.00 17.91 -5.92
C MET A 488 16.31 18.92 -7.03
N ARG A 489 16.10 18.55 -8.30
CA ARG A 489 16.28 19.44 -9.45
C ARG A 489 15.30 20.62 -9.51
N ASP A 490 14.18 20.54 -8.78
CA ASP A 490 13.16 21.59 -8.76
C ASP A 490 13.61 22.77 -7.88
N ILE A 491 14.68 22.59 -7.10
CA ILE A 491 15.37 23.65 -6.34
C ILE A 491 16.34 24.36 -7.29
N THR A 492 15.89 25.47 -7.86
CA THR A 492 16.65 26.25 -8.86
C THR A 492 17.12 27.61 -8.35
N SER A 493 16.57 28.07 -7.23
CA SER A 493 16.97 29.29 -6.54
C SER A 493 16.84 29.12 -5.03
N LEU A 494 17.29 30.12 -4.29
CA LEU A 494 17.02 30.23 -2.85
C LEU A 494 16.76 31.69 -2.50
N ALA A 495 15.61 31.94 -1.89
CA ALA A 495 15.26 33.24 -1.36
C ALA A 495 14.42 33.10 -0.09
N ILE A 496 14.55 34.09 0.80
CA ILE A 496 13.70 34.31 1.95
C ILE A 496 12.88 35.57 1.67
N GLU A 497 11.57 35.43 1.74
CA GLU A 497 10.59 36.47 1.48
C GLU A 497 9.78 36.69 2.74
N LYS A 498 9.36 37.94 3.01
CA LYS A 498 8.33 38.22 4.01
C LYS A 498 7.18 39.01 3.40
N ASN A 499 6.01 38.95 4.01
CA ASN A 499 4.96 39.94 3.77
C ASN A 499 4.98 41.00 4.88
N GLY A 500 3.98 41.89 4.91
CA GLY A 500 3.80 42.86 5.99
C GLY A 500 4.80 44.02 6.07
N THR A 501 4.65 44.83 7.12
CA THR A 501 5.34 46.12 7.32
C THR A 501 6.36 46.10 8.45
N ASP A 502 6.42 45.01 9.22
CA ASP A 502 7.33 44.91 10.34
C ASP A 502 8.74 44.58 9.83
N GLY A 503 9.73 45.33 10.30
CA GLY A 503 11.09 45.24 9.79
C GLY A 503 11.78 44.01 10.36
N TRP A 504 12.34 43.15 9.52
CA TRP A 504 13.06 41.95 9.99
C TRP A 504 14.51 41.98 9.57
N GLN A 505 15.45 41.77 10.49
CA GLN A 505 16.85 41.56 10.12
C GLN A 505 17.16 40.07 10.01
N LEU A 506 17.23 39.57 8.77
CA LEU A 506 17.73 38.23 8.50
C LEU A 506 19.25 38.18 8.72
N GLY A 507 19.67 37.49 9.78
CA GLY A 507 21.06 37.35 10.21
C GLY A 507 21.79 36.15 9.58
N GLY A 508 21.09 35.08 9.20
CA GLY A 508 21.69 33.91 8.56
C GLY A 508 20.67 32.89 8.06
N VAL A 509 21.07 32.07 7.09
CA VAL A 509 20.24 31.02 6.47
C VAL A 509 21.09 29.76 6.26
N THR A 510 20.61 28.62 6.72
CA THR A 510 21.14 27.30 6.36
C THR A 510 20.00 26.41 5.86
N VAL A 511 20.17 25.79 4.70
CA VAL A 511 19.18 24.93 4.07
C VAL A 511 19.77 23.54 3.90
N THR A 512 19.07 22.54 4.41
CA THR A 512 19.42 21.13 4.33
C THR A 512 18.32 20.37 3.62
N ALA A 513 18.65 19.66 2.55
CA ALA A 513 17.71 18.85 1.78
C ALA A 513 18.20 17.40 1.76
N ASN A 514 17.31 16.47 2.10
CA ASN A 514 17.60 15.04 2.22
C ASN A 514 18.84 14.77 3.12
N GLY A 515 18.94 15.49 4.24
CA GLY A 515 20.07 15.40 5.17
C GLY A 515 21.39 16.01 4.69
N ARG A 516 21.42 16.65 3.52
CA ARG A 516 22.62 17.33 2.98
C ARG A 516 22.44 18.84 3.01
N THR A 517 23.38 19.57 3.60
CA THR A 517 23.38 21.05 3.55
C THR A 517 23.62 21.51 2.11
N ILE A 518 22.62 22.16 1.52
CA ILE A 518 22.64 22.65 0.13
C ILE A 518 22.99 24.14 0.05
N TYR A 519 22.82 24.87 1.15
CA TYR A 519 23.22 26.26 1.28
C TYR A 519 23.49 26.60 2.75
N SER A 520 24.49 27.43 3.01
CA SER A 520 24.71 28.00 4.34
C SER A 520 25.39 29.36 4.21
N ASN A 521 24.77 30.37 4.79
CA ASN A 521 25.32 31.70 4.95
C ASN A 521 24.86 32.25 6.30
N ASN A 522 25.75 32.23 7.28
CA ASN A 522 25.47 32.72 8.64
C ASN A 522 25.73 34.22 8.80
N ALA A 523 25.97 34.96 7.72
CA ALA A 523 26.34 36.38 7.75
C ALA A 523 25.51 37.22 6.76
N VAL A 524 24.21 36.91 6.64
CA VAL A 524 23.30 37.63 5.74
C VAL A 524 23.11 39.09 6.18
N ASN A 525 22.83 39.30 7.48
CA ASN A 525 22.66 40.61 8.14
C ASN A 525 21.95 41.66 7.28
N THR A 526 20.81 41.30 6.71
CA THR A 526 20.06 42.14 5.76
C THR A 526 18.68 42.46 6.34
N TRP A 527 18.30 43.73 6.35
CA TRP A 527 16.94 44.15 6.67
C TRP A 527 15.99 43.83 5.52
N LEU A 528 14.90 43.17 5.86
CA LEU A 528 13.73 42.96 5.03
C LEU A 528 12.63 43.88 5.55
N ASP A 529 12.23 44.86 4.76
CA ASP A 529 11.24 45.88 5.13
C ASP A 529 10.65 46.50 3.84
N THR A 530 9.43 47.01 3.94
CA THR A 530 8.72 47.77 2.91
C THR A 530 9.50 48.97 2.38
N ASP A 531 10.30 49.62 3.23
CA ASP A 531 11.14 50.76 2.83
C ASP A 531 12.45 50.34 2.14
N THR A 532 12.76 49.04 2.10
CA THR A 532 14.01 48.52 1.53
C THR A 532 13.76 47.43 0.48
N ARG A 533 13.53 46.20 0.93
CA ARG A 533 13.21 45.03 0.11
C ARG A 533 12.47 44.03 0.98
N LEU A 534 11.47 43.33 0.44
CA LEU A 534 10.77 42.24 1.14
C LEU A 534 11.36 40.85 0.87
N VAL A 535 12.41 40.79 0.05
CA VAL A 535 13.02 39.54 -0.40
C VAL A 535 14.54 39.64 -0.31
N TRP A 536 15.15 38.67 0.36
CA TRP A 536 16.57 38.36 0.23
C TRP A 536 16.74 37.15 -0.68
N SER A 537 17.64 37.26 -1.65
CA SER A 537 17.97 36.17 -2.56
C SER A 537 19.44 35.79 -2.39
N ALA A 538 19.72 34.50 -2.28
CA ALA A 538 21.06 33.97 -2.28
C ALA A 538 21.66 34.06 -3.70
N ALA A 539 22.29 35.19 -4.02
CA ALA A 539 22.89 35.42 -5.34
C ALA A 539 24.01 34.43 -5.68
N ASP A 540 24.62 33.83 -4.66
CA ASP A 540 25.66 32.81 -4.75
C ASP A 540 25.13 31.37 -4.71
N PHE A 541 23.81 31.18 -4.57
CA PHE A 541 23.22 29.85 -4.59
C PHE A 541 23.45 29.18 -5.94
N LYS A 542 23.94 27.94 -5.89
CA LYS A 542 24.12 27.08 -7.04
C LYS A 542 23.26 25.84 -6.85
N PRO A 543 22.28 25.58 -7.72
CA PRO A 543 21.51 24.34 -7.69
C PRO A 543 22.46 23.14 -7.66
N LEU A 544 22.22 22.20 -6.75
CA LEU A 544 22.93 20.94 -6.77
C LEU A 544 22.52 20.18 -8.03
N ALA A 545 23.51 19.63 -8.74
CA ALA A 545 23.20 18.67 -9.79
C ALA A 545 22.44 17.50 -9.15
N PRO A 546 21.30 17.07 -9.70
CA PRO A 546 20.57 15.93 -9.17
C PRO A 546 21.50 14.71 -9.19
N ALA A 547 21.68 14.08 -8.03
CA ALA A 547 22.43 12.85 -7.97
C ALA A 547 21.58 11.73 -8.58
N ALA A 548 22.15 11.03 -9.56
CA ALA A 548 21.64 9.73 -9.95
C ALA A 548 21.91 8.79 -8.77
N THR A 549 20.88 8.44 -8.01
CA THR A 549 21.04 7.64 -6.78
C THR A 549 20.21 6.36 -6.84
N LEU A 550 20.70 5.34 -6.13
CA LEU A 550 19.93 4.13 -5.77
C LEU A 550 19.32 4.26 -4.37
N ASP A 551 19.59 5.37 -3.67
CA ASP A 551 18.97 5.67 -2.40
C ASP A 551 17.47 5.90 -2.60
N VAL A 552 16.69 5.49 -1.60
CA VAL A 552 15.25 5.37 -1.69
C VAL A 552 14.61 6.43 -0.81
N PRO A 553 13.98 7.45 -1.41
CA PRO A 553 13.20 8.42 -0.66
C PRO A 553 11.97 7.74 -0.04
N ILE A 554 11.71 8.04 1.23
CA ILE A 554 10.59 7.54 2.02
C ILE A 554 9.95 8.74 2.72
N LEU A 555 8.66 8.97 2.46
CA LEU A 555 7.79 9.80 3.30
C LEU A 555 6.86 8.86 4.05
N PHE A 556 6.77 8.98 5.37
CA PHE A 556 5.84 8.23 6.20
C PHE A 556 4.95 9.18 6.98
N GLU A 557 3.65 8.92 7.00
CA GLU A 557 2.65 9.72 7.71
C GLU A 557 1.78 8.77 8.56
N LEU A 558 1.61 9.09 9.83
CA LEU A 558 0.62 8.46 10.70
C LEU A 558 -0.66 9.29 10.64
N MET A 559 -1.78 8.62 10.45
CA MET A 559 -3.09 9.23 10.25
C MET A 559 -4.02 8.76 11.36
N GLU A 560 -4.82 9.68 11.86
CA GLU A 560 -5.97 9.40 12.71
C GLU A 560 -7.23 9.47 11.83
N LEU A 561 -8.05 8.42 11.88
CA LEU A 561 -9.29 8.32 11.12
C LEU A 561 -10.41 8.97 11.92
N ASP A 562 -10.66 10.24 11.67
CA ASP A 562 -11.83 10.94 12.20
C ASP A 562 -13.04 10.81 11.24
N TYR A 563 -14.24 10.58 11.79
CA TYR A 563 -15.48 10.48 11.00
C TYR A 563 -15.81 11.75 10.17
N SER A 564 -15.21 12.90 10.49
CA SER A 564 -15.41 14.16 9.75
C SER A 564 -14.27 14.50 8.79
N GLU A 565 -13.01 14.41 9.21
CA GLU A 565 -11.82 14.72 8.39
C GLU A 565 -10.59 14.00 8.97
N ASP A 566 -10.02 13.02 8.25
CA ASP A 566 -8.75 12.40 8.66
C ASP A 566 -7.65 13.47 8.84
N ASP A 567 -7.02 13.49 10.01
CA ASP A 567 -5.91 14.38 10.28
C ASP A 567 -4.61 13.60 10.54
N LYS A 568 -3.50 14.35 10.54
CA LYS A 568 -2.17 13.77 10.63
C LYS A 568 -1.71 13.85 12.07
N ALA A 569 -1.38 12.71 12.66
CA ALA A 569 -0.65 12.71 13.92
C ALA A 569 0.79 13.18 13.69
N ASP A 570 1.30 13.94 14.66
CA ASP A 570 2.69 14.36 14.66
C ASP A 570 3.59 13.21 15.15
N VAL A 571 4.39 12.68 14.22
CA VAL A 571 5.45 11.71 14.51
C VAL A 571 6.85 12.28 14.27
N ASN A 572 6.97 13.56 13.90
CA ASN A 572 8.22 14.20 13.52
C ASN A 572 9.00 14.72 14.75
N PRO A 573 10.31 14.42 14.88
CA PRO A 573 11.11 14.90 16.00
C PRO A 573 11.40 16.41 15.93
N VAL A 574 11.08 17.08 14.82
CA VAL A 574 11.20 18.52 14.62
C VAL A 574 9.81 19.16 14.81
N PRO A 575 9.65 20.13 15.74
CA PRO A 575 8.38 20.81 15.92
C PRO A 575 7.87 21.47 14.64
N GLY A 576 6.54 21.47 14.45
CA GLY A 576 5.87 22.09 13.29
C GLY A 576 5.80 21.21 12.04
N ALA A 577 6.54 20.09 11.98
CA ALA A 577 6.32 19.03 10.99
C ALA A 577 5.51 17.89 11.61
N ARG A 578 4.81 17.09 10.78
CA ARG A 578 3.97 15.97 11.27
C ARG A 578 4.38 14.60 10.72
N GLY A 579 4.79 14.50 9.46
CA GLY A 579 5.27 13.25 8.83
C GLY A 579 6.79 13.08 8.86
N LEU A 580 7.30 11.90 8.58
CA LEU A 580 8.74 11.58 8.53
C LEU A 580 9.27 11.51 7.11
N GLY A 581 10.14 12.46 6.75
CA GLY A 581 10.93 12.44 5.53
C GLY A 581 12.31 11.81 5.74
N MET A 582 12.57 10.67 5.09
CA MET A 582 13.87 9.98 5.19
C MET A 582 14.34 9.43 3.84
N VAL A 583 15.65 9.25 3.72
CA VAL A 583 16.31 8.60 2.58
C VAL A 583 17.03 7.35 3.08
N PHE A 584 16.62 6.19 2.57
CA PHE A 584 17.26 4.92 2.88
C PHE A 584 18.33 4.60 1.83
N SER A 585 19.55 4.31 2.27
CA SER A 585 20.63 3.91 1.38
C SER A 585 20.80 2.38 1.37
N PRO A 586 20.38 1.66 0.31
CA PRO A 586 20.45 0.20 0.26
C PRO A 586 21.89 -0.34 0.33
N ALA A 587 22.88 0.47 -0.03
CA ALA A 587 24.29 0.10 -0.01
C ALA A 587 24.85 0.08 1.43
N SER A 588 24.41 0.99 2.29
CA SER A 588 24.93 1.14 3.65
C SER A 588 23.96 0.66 4.74
N GLY A 589 22.68 0.48 4.39
CA GLY A 589 21.60 0.19 5.35
C GLY A 589 21.27 1.36 6.27
N LYS A 590 21.73 2.58 5.94
CA LYS A 590 21.55 3.78 6.78
C LYS A 590 20.39 4.65 6.30
N LEU A 591 19.84 5.39 7.24
CA LEU A 591 18.84 6.43 7.04
C LEU A 591 19.47 7.82 7.17
N LEU A 592 18.96 8.77 6.39
CA LEU A 592 19.28 10.19 6.42
C LEU A 592 17.96 10.99 6.37
N GLY A 593 17.92 12.20 6.95
CA GLY A 593 16.73 13.06 6.97
C GLY A 593 16.25 13.28 8.40
N ASP A 594 14.93 13.34 8.58
CA ASP A 594 14.26 13.61 9.87
C ASP A 594 14.63 12.55 10.91
N VAL A 595 14.91 11.33 10.44
CA VAL A 595 15.57 10.27 11.21
C VAL A 595 16.87 9.90 10.50
N SER A 596 17.97 9.82 11.26
CA SER A 596 19.29 9.51 10.74
C SER A 596 19.98 8.40 11.55
N GLY A 597 20.74 7.53 10.88
CA GLY A 597 21.50 6.46 11.54
C GLY A 597 21.12 5.06 11.03
N ALA A 598 21.07 4.10 11.94
CA ALA A 598 20.73 2.71 11.64
C ALA A 598 19.25 2.41 11.93
N SER A 599 18.71 1.41 11.25
CA SER A 599 17.42 0.78 11.53
C SER A 599 17.63 -0.42 12.49
N PRO A 600 16.73 -0.70 13.46
CA PRO A 600 15.46 -0.02 13.74
C PRO A 600 15.63 1.31 14.49
N PHE A 601 14.57 2.13 14.52
CA PHE A 601 14.54 3.43 15.19
C PHE A 601 13.17 3.73 15.83
N SER A 602 13.15 4.73 16.69
CA SER A 602 11.93 5.34 17.25
C SER A 602 11.88 6.81 16.86
N SER A 603 10.69 7.31 16.57
CA SER A 603 10.43 8.73 16.31
C SER A 603 9.22 9.19 17.10
N GLU A 604 9.25 10.42 17.58
CA GLU A 604 8.22 11.01 18.45
C GLU A 604 7.96 12.44 18.02
N GLY A 605 6.68 12.78 17.85
CA GLY A 605 6.22 14.14 17.59
C GLY A 605 6.64 15.13 18.68
N ARG A 606 6.91 16.38 18.29
CA ARG A 606 7.26 17.47 19.23
C ARG A 606 6.34 18.69 19.15
N GLY A 607 5.28 18.62 18.37
CA GLY A 607 4.23 19.62 18.25
C GLY A 607 3.37 19.78 19.50
N ASP A 608 2.30 20.55 19.34
CA ASP A 608 1.39 20.99 20.39
C ASP A 608 0.08 20.16 20.48
N SER A 609 -0.34 19.47 19.41
CA SER A 609 -1.47 18.52 19.42
C SER A 609 -1.15 17.22 18.68
N ASP A 610 -1.92 16.17 18.98
CA ASP A 610 -2.01 14.90 18.23
C ASP A 610 -0.68 14.20 18.01
N ARG A 611 0.18 14.23 19.04
CA ARG A 611 1.51 13.63 18.97
C ARG A 611 1.42 12.12 19.12
N ALA A 612 2.30 11.44 18.40
CA ALA A 612 2.51 10.03 18.54
C ALA A 612 4.00 9.69 18.50
N ARG A 613 4.33 8.54 19.08
CA ARG A 613 5.61 7.86 18.91
C ARG A 613 5.41 6.61 18.08
N VAL A 614 6.29 6.41 17.11
CA VAL A 614 6.33 5.21 16.27
C VAL A 614 7.66 4.50 16.42
N ASN A 615 7.63 3.17 16.51
CA ASN A 615 8.81 2.32 16.40
C ASN A 615 8.80 1.64 15.04
N MET A 616 9.86 1.84 14.26
CA MET A 616 9.92 1.41 12.87
C MET A 616 11.24 0.73 12.53
N SER A 617 11.22 -0.06 11.46
CA SER A 617 12.43 -0.55 10.81
C SER A 617 12.34 -0.41 9.31
N VAL A 618 13.42 0.03 8.68
CA VAL A 618 13.62 -0.04 7.23
C VAL A 618 14.69 -1.09 6.95
N VAL A 619 14.37 -2.09 6.13
CA VAL A 619 15.29 -3.18 5.80
C VAL A 619 15.38 -3.40 4.30
N ARG A 620 16.57 -3.78 3.84
CA ARG A 620 16.78 -4.27 2.47
C ARG A 620 16.57 -5.78 2.44
N VAL A 621 15.84 -6.25 1.43
CA VAL A 621 15.72 -7.68 1.13
C VAL A 621 16.12 -7.90 -0.32
N SER A 622 16.91 -8.93 -0.59
CA SER A 622 17.31 -9.28 -1.95
C SER A 622 16.65 -10.59 -2.34
N ALA A 623 16.13 -10.64 -3.57
CA ALA A 623 15.47 -11.82 -4.09
C ALA A 623 15.91 -12.08 -5.52
N SER A 624 15.83 -13.34 -5.95
CA SER A 624 16.17 -13.71 -7.31
C SER A 624 15.31 -14.83 -7.85
N CYS A 625 14.93 -14.73 -9.11
CA CYS A 625 14.19 -15.73 -9.85
C CYS A 625 14.83 -15.87 -11.24
N ARG A 626 15.34 -17.07 -11.53
CA ARG A 626 16.04 -17.40 -12.77
C ARG A 626 15.17 -18.34 -13.60
N LYS A 627 15.01 -18.00 -14.88
CA LYS A 627 14.56 -18.89 -15.95
C LYS A 627 14.87 -18.30 -17.31
#